data_AF-A0A3D4YTL3-F1
#
_entry.id   AF-A0A3D4YTL3-F1
#
_cell.length_a   1.000
_cell.length_b   1.000
_cell.length_c   1.000
_cell.angle_alpha   90.00
_cell.angle_beta   90.00
_cell.angle_gamma   90.00
#
_symmetry.space_group_name_H-M   'P 1'
#
loop_
_entity.id
_entity.type
_entity.pdbx_description
1 polymer ?
#
loop_
_entity_poly.entity_id
_entity_poly.type
_entity_poly.pdbx_seq_one_letter_code
_entity_poly.pdbx_strand_id
1 'polypeptide(L)'
;MIFGAACGPKAAPKACLQFSPDLMPAFTGGLVRKDFRMANAWAVKTDQMIDSSGVKFPAYFVSADIIAPSGEAVVGTWVTTEVTKPGLIYSVSPQAKKYSNWAQAGDPATAGITMETPGAKESVSCVLNNRAGAPK
;
A
#
# COMPACT_ATOMS: atom_id res chain seq x y z
N MET A 1 30.71 -22.78 -27.15
CA MET A 1 29.24 -22.96 -27.02
C MET A 1 28.80 -22.15 -25.81
N ILE A 2 27.85 -21.23 -26.02
CA ILE A 2 27.49 -20.18 -25.06
C ILE A 2 26.55 -20.77 -24.00
N PHE A 3 26.91 -20.64 -22.72
CA PHE A 3 26.03 -20.94 -21.60
C PHE A 3 24.89 -19.92 -21.58
N GLY A 4 23.69 -20.35 -21.98
CA GLY A 4 22.48 -19.57 -21.86
C GLY A 4 22.14 -19.36 -20.39
N ALA A 5 22.31 -18.13 -19.91
CA ALA A 5 21.74 -17.68 -18.66
C ALA A 5 20.20 -17.72 -18.82
N ALA A 6 19.57 -18.73 -18.24
CA ALA A 6 18.13 -18.76 -18.08
C ALA A 6 17.74 -17.61 -17.14
N CYS A 7 17.36 -16.47 -17.71
CA CYS A 7 16.50 -15.51 -17.01
C CYS A 7 15.23 -16.28 -16.64
N GLY A 8 15.13 -16.65 -15.36
CA GLY A 8 13.87 -17.18 -14.82
C GLY A 8 12.74 -16.20 -15.13
N PRO A 9 11.49 -16.69 -15.25
CA PRO A 9 10.34 -15.84 -15.52
C PRO A 9 10.29 -14.75 -14.46
N LYS A 10 10.65 -13.53 -14.86
CA LYS A 10 10.44 -12.32 -14.08
C LYS A 10 8.93 -12.28 -13.85
N ALA A 11 8.49 -12.55 -12.61
CA ALA A 11 7.09 -12.45 -12.24
C ALA A 11 6.58 -11.14 -12.83
N ALA A 12 5.53 -11.22 -13.65
CA ALA A 12 4.94 -10.03 -14.26
C ALA A 12 4.72 -9.02 -13.13
N PRO A 13 5.23 -7.78 -13.24
CA PRO A 13 5.06 -6.79 -12.18
C PRO A 13 3.56 -6.71 -11.91
N LYS A 14 3.15 -7.06 -10.68
CA LYS A 14 1.74 -6.99 -10.30
C LYS A 14 1.31 -5.55 -10.58
N ALA A 15 0.29 -5.41 -11.45
CA ALA A 15 -0.05 -4.11 -12.01
C ALA A 15 -0.35 -3.11 -10.89
N CYS A 16 0.27 -1.93 -10.97
CA CYS A 16 -0.08 -0.80 -10.12
C CYS A 16 -1.55 -0.45 -10.39
N LEU A 17 -2.42 -0.69 -9.40
CA LEU A 17 -3.83 -0.34 -9.48
C LEU A 17 -3.99 1.03 -8.83
N GLN A 18 -4.61 1.98 -9.51
CA GLN A 18 -4.93 3.26 -8.87
C GLN A 18 -5.96 3.00 -7.75
N PHE A 19 -5.69 3.50 -6.55
CA PHE A 19 -6.66 3.39 -5.45
C PHE A 19 -7.86 4.30 -5.75
N SER A 20 -9.07 3.79 -5.53
CA SER A 20 -10.29 4.49 -5.95
C SER A 20 -10.37 5.89 -5.33
N PRO A 21 -10.56 6.95 -6.14
CA PRO A 21 -10.76 8.32 -5.65
C PRO A 21 -11.93 8.42 -4.66
N ASP A 22 -12.97 7.60 -4.84
CA ASP A 22 -14.15 7.59 -3.96
C ASP A 22 -13.84 7.11 -2.54
N LEU A 23 -12.75 6.35 -2.38
CA LEU A 23 -12.28 5.86 -1.07
C LEU A 23 -11.30 6.82 -0.40
N MET A 24 -10.70 7.76 -1.16
CA MET A 24 -9.70 8.68 -0.64
C MET A 24 -10.19 9.53 0.54
N PRO A 25 -11.44 10.06 0.58
CA PRO A 25 -11.92 10.80 1.74
C PRO A 25 -11.94 9.97 3.02
N ALA A 26 -12.46 8.74 2.95
CA ALA A 26 -12.50 7.82 4.09
C ALA A 26 -11.08 7.41 4.52
N PHE A 27 -10.22 7.11 3.55
CA PHE A 27 -8.83 6.73 3.77
C PHE A 27 -8.01 7.85 4.44
N THR A 28 -8.15 9.08 3.93
CA THR A 28 -7.57 10.31 4.49
C THR A 28 -8.15 10.60 5.88
N GLY A 29 -9.42 10.29 6.10
CA GLY A 29 -10.10 10.43 7.39
C GLY A 29 -9.41 9.69 8.53
N GLY A 30 -8.67 8.62 8.22
CA GLY A 30 -7.86 7.88 9.19
C GLY A 30 -6.53 8.53 9.56
N LEU A 31 -6.13 9.65 8.95
CA LEU A 31 -4.97 10.41 9.41
C LEU A 31 -5.21 10.99 10.81
N VAL A 32 -4.16 10.95 11.65
CA VAL A 32 -4.16 11.52 13.00
C VAL A 32 -4.39 13.03 12.95
N ARG A 33 -3.72 13.69 12.01
CA ARG A 33 -3.81 15.13 11.77
C ARG A 33 -4.76 15.43 10.61
N LYS A 34 -5.67 16.38 10.81
CA LYS A 34 -6.70 16.75 9.81
C LYS A 34 -6.23 17.76 8.77
N ASP A 35 -5.12 18.43 9.02
CA ASP A 35 -4.47 19.34 8.08
C ASP A 35 -3.48 18.62 7.15
N PHE A 36 -3.22 17.33 7.39
CA PHE A 36 -2.49 16.47 6.47
C PHE A 36 -3.43 15.99 5.37
N ARG A 37 -2.88 15.76 4.18
CA ARG A 37 -3.64 15.24 3.03
C ARG A 37 -3.01 13.95 2.54
N MET A 38 -3.83 13.07 1.95
CA MET A 38 -3.33 11.94 1.18
C MET A 38 -3.51 12.20 -0.31
N ALA A 39 -2.53 11.81 -1.11
CA ALA A 39 -2.59 11.88 -2.57
C ALA A 39 -1.82 10.73 -3.20
N ASN A 40 -1.96 10.58 -4.52
CA ASN A 40 -1.14 9.66 -5.32
C ASN A 40 -1.16 8.23 -4.77
N ALA A 41 -2.36 7.71 -4.49
CA ALA A 41 -2.53 6.41 -3.87
C ALA A 41 -2.57 5.29 -4.91
N TRP A 42 -1.73 4.27 -4.70
CA TRP A 42 -1.58 3.11 -5.57
C TRP A 42 -1.60 1.82 -4.77
N ALA A 43 -2.26 0.82 -5.34
CA ALA A 43 -2.46 -0.48 -4.75
C ALA A 43 -1.75 -1.57 -5.57
N VAL A 44 -1.20 -2.56 -4.87
CA VAL A 44 -0.67 -3.79 -5.46
C VAL A 44 -1.27 -4.96 -4.71
N LYS A 45 -1.92 -5.87 -5.44
CA LYS A 45 -2.45 -7.11 -4.86
C LYS A 45 -1.29 -7.98 -4.36
N THR A 46 -1.42 -8.60 -3.19
CA THR A 46 -0.48 -9.62 -2.73
C THR A 46 -1.12 -11.01 -2.77
N ASP A 47 -0.29 -12.05 -2.66
CA ASP A 47 -0.77 -13.44 -2.53
C ASP A 47 -1.04 -13.80 -1.07
N GLN A 48 -0.64 -12.94 -0.13
CA GLN A 48 -1.06 -13.05 1.25
C GLN A 48 -2.55 -12.69 1.40
N MET A 49 -3.16 -13.28 2.42
CA MET A 49 -4.56 -13.10 2.76
C MET A 49 -4.65 -12.53 4.17
N ILE A 50 -5.67 -11.71 4.42
CA ILE A 50 -6.04 -11.28 5.77
C ILE A 50 -7.02 -12.31 6.33
N ASP A 51 -6.70 -12.89 7.49
CA ASP A 51 -7.53 -13.89 8.15
C ASP A 51 -8.32 -13.24 9.30
N SER A 52 -9.55 -12.83 9.04
CA SER A 52 -10.41 -12.29 10.09
C SER A 52 -11.31 -13.39 10.62
N SER A 53 -10.97 -13.94 11.79
CA SER A 53 -11.79 -14.94 12.51
C SER A 53 -12.10 -16.19 11.68
N GLY A 54 -11.15 -16.67 10.87
CA GLY A 54 -11.30 -17.85 10.02
C GLY A 54 -11.84 -17.53 8.62
N VAL A 55 -12.17 -16.27 8.33
CA VAL A 55 -12.57 -15.81 7.00
C VAL A 55 -11.39 -15.11 6.32
N LYS A 56 -11.01 -15.62 5.14
CA LYS A 56 -9.86 -15.11 4.39
C LYS A 56 -10.28 -14.09 3.35
N PHE A 57 -9.69 -12.91 3.41
CA PHE A 57 -9.89 -11.82 2.46
C PHE A 57 -8.64 -11.62 1.61
N PRO A 58 -8.78 -11.26 0.33
CA PRO A 58 -7.63 -10.85 -0.48
C PRO A 58 -6.98 -9.63 0.18
N ALA A 59 -5.64 -9.57 0.15
CA ALA A 59 -4.92 -8.39 0.64
C ALA A 59 -4.33 -7.57 -0.51
N TYR A 60 -4.38 -6.25 -0.35
CA TYR A 60 -3.81 -5.27 -1.25
C TYR A 60 -2.93 -4.33 -0.44
N PHE A 61 -1.68 -4.17 -0.84
CA PHE A 61 -0.84 -3.10 -0.31
C PHE A 61 -1.20 -1.81 -1.00
N VAL A 62 -1.62 -0.81 -0.23
CA VAL A 62 -1.88 0.53 -0.71
C VAL A 62 -0.78 1.43 -0.16
N SER A 63 -0.07 2.12 -1.04
CA SER A 63 0.83 3.19 -0.66
C SER A 63 0.31 4.52 -1.17
N ALA A 64 0.54 5.59 -0.41
CA ALA A 64 0.13 6.94 -0.78
C ALA A 64 1.06 7.99 -0.19
N ASP A 65 1.08 9.16 -0.80
CA ASP A 65 1.78 10.33 -0.28
C ASP A 65 0.96 10.94 0.87
N ILE A 66 1.56 11.02 2.05
CA ILE A 66 1.06 11.80 3.20
C ILE A 66 1.75 13.16 3.14
N ILE A 67 0.98 14.21 2.87
CA ILE A 67 1.46 15.55 2.60
C ILE A 67 1.13 16.45 3.79
N ALA A 68 2.17 17.02 4.41
CA ALA A 68 2.04 18.01 5.47
C ALA A 68 1.67 19.40 4.89
N PRO A 69 1.14 20.33 5.71
CA PRO A 69 0.84 21.70 5.26
C PRO A 69 2.05 22.46 4.72
N SER A 70 3.27 22.10 5.16
CA SER A 70 4.53 22.65 4.63
C SER A 70 4.83 22.22 3.19
N GLY A 71 4.10 21.23 2.66
CA GLY A 71 4.37 20.60 1.36
C GLY A 71 5.30 19.40 1.42
N GLU A 72 5.88 19.08 2.59
CA GLU A 72 6.67 17.87 2.77
C GLU A 72 5.80 16.63 2.59
N ALA A 73 6.27 15.67 1.80
CA ALA A 73 5.54 14.45 1.48
C ALA A 73 6.34 13.19 1.84
N VAL A 74 5.73 12.29 2.58
CA VAL A 74 6.30 10.98 2.92
C VAL A 74 5.36 9.86 2.47
N VAL A 75 5.90 8.70 2.09
CA VAL A 75 5.07 7.56 1.67
C VAL A 75 4.63 6.75 2.89
N GLY A 76 3.33 6.63 3.07
CA GLY A 76 2.71 5.64 3.96
C GLY A 76 2.34 4.37 3.18
N THR A 77 2.40 3.22 3.82
CA THR A 77 1.94 1.94 3.26
C THR A 77 1.01 1.24 4.24
N TRP A 78 -0.14 0.84 3.74
CA TRP A 78 -1.19 0.11 4.44
C TRP A 78 -1.48 -1.19 3.69
N VAL A 79 -2.13 -2.13 4.36
CA VAL A 79 -2.79 -3.26 3.71
C VAL A 79 -4.30 -3.10 3.86
N THR A 80 -5.05 -3.41 2.81
CA THR A 80 -6.50 -3.37 2.80
C THR A 80 -7.08 -4.64 2.21
N THR A 81 -8.32 -4.96 2.59
CA THR A 81 -9.08 -6.05 1.96
C THR A 81 -9.72 -5.67 0.64
N GLU A 82 -9.88 -4.36 0.37
CA GLU A 82 -10.59 -3.84 -0.81
C GLU A 82 -9.97 -2.53 -1.33
N VAL A 83 -10.05 -2.32 -2.65
CA VAL A 83 -9.51 -1.13 -3.33
C VAL A 83 -10.54 -0.32 -4.12
N THR A 84 -11.78 -0.84 -4.24
CA THR A 84 -12.89 -0.20 -4.97
C THR A 84 -14.09 0.15 -4.08
N LYS A 85 -14.16 -0.41 -2.87
CA LYS A 85 -15.17 -0.12 -1.84
C LYS A 85 -14.51 -0.06 -0.45
N PRO A 86 -15.20 0.48 0.57
CA PRO A 86 -14.67 0.47 1.93
C PRO A 86 -14.35 -0.96 2.41
N GLY A 87 -13.22 -1.10 3.09
CA GLY A 87 -12.72 -2.38 3.60
C GLY A 87 -11.94 -2.21 4.90
N LEU A 88 -11.37 -3.30 5.39
CA LEU A 88 -10.47 -3.25 6.55
C LEU A 88 -9.14 -2.63 6.11
N ILE A 89 -8.56 -1.76 6.92
CA ILE A 89 -7.30 -1.06 6.63
C ILE A 89 -6.36 -1.22 7.82
N TYR A 90 -5.12 -1.63 7.54
CA TYR A 90 -4.08 -1.79 8.54
C TYR A 90 -2.79 -1.09 8.13
N SER A 91 -2.20 -0.31 9.03
CA SER A 91 -0.93 0.38 8.87
C SER A 91 0.24 -0.57 8.90
N VAL A 92 1.05 -0.58 7.83
CA VAL A 92 2.20 -1.49 7.68
C VAL A 92 3.52 -0.74 7.85
N SER A 93 3.74 0.34 7.10
CA SER A 93 5.00 1.10 7.18
C SER A 93 5.10 1.92 8.47
N PRO A 94 6.32 2.27 8.93
CA PRO A 94 6.50 3.16 10.08
C PRO A 94 5.78 4.51 9.91
N GLN A 95 5.77 5.07 8.70
CA GLN A 95 5.08 6.34 8.43
C GLN A 95 3.56 6.20 8.51
N ALA A 96 3.00 5.12 7.97
CA ALA A 96 1.57 4.82 8.11
C ALA A 96 1.17 4.65 9.59
N LYS A 97 1.96 3.90 10.35
CA LYS A 97 1.75 3.70 11.81
C LYS A 97 1.87 4.99 12.60
N LYS A 98 2.77 5.89 12.20
CA LYS A 98 3.00 7.18 12.86
C LYS A 98 1.88 8.20 12.59
N TYR A 99 1.37 8.25 11.36
CA TYR A 99 0.49 9.34 10.91
C TYR A 99 -0.98 8.96 10.75
N SER A 100 -1.36 7.70 10.98
CA SER A 100 -2.76 7.26 10.91
C SER A 100 -3.21 6.49 12.15
N ASN A 101 -4.51 6.57 12.42
CA ASN A 101 -5.21 5.87 13.50
C ASN A 101 -5.83 4.53 13.03
N TRP A 102 -5.46 4.05 11.84
CA TRP A 102 -5.84 2.72 11.39
C TRP A 102 -5.22 1.65 12.30
N ALA A 103 -5.83 0.47 12.33
CA ALA A 103 -5.27 -0.69 13.02
C ALA A 103 -3.84 -0.96 12.52
N GLN A 104 -2.97 -1.52 13.35
CA GLN A 104 -1.60 -1.80 12.93
C GLN A 104 -1.48 -3.25 12.46
N ALA A 105 -0.77 -3.47 11.35
CA ALA A 105 -0.44 -4.81 10.91
C ALA A 105 0.53 -5.49 11.90
N GLY A 106 0.30 -6.78 12.14
CA GLY A 106 1.00 -7.60 13.15
C GLY A 106 0.06 -8.26 14.17
N ASP A 107 -1.25 -7.99 14.10
CA ASP A 107 -2.26 -8.75 14.83
C ASP A 107 -2.45 -10.16 14.22
N PRO A 108 -3.19 -11.08 14.88
CA PRO A 108 -3.42 -12.42 14.33
C PRO A 108 -4.03 -12.42 12.93
N ALA A 109 -4.82 -11.38 12.58
CA ALA A 109 -5.47 -11.29 11.28
C ALA A 109 -4.51 -10.89 10.15
N THR A 110 -3.42 -10.21 10.49
CA THR A 110 -2.40 -9.72 9.57
C THR A 110 -1.03 -10.32 9.86
N ALA A 111 -1.00 -11.50 10.50
CA ALA A 111 0.24 -12.15 10.89
C ALA A 111 1.16 -12.39 9.68
N GLY A 112 2.40 -11.92 9.77
CA GLY A 112 3.38 -12.01 8.68
C GLY A 112 3.25 -10.96 7.57
N ILE A 113 2.25 -10.07 7.62
CA ILE A 113 2.16 -8.91 6.73
C ILE A 113 3.13 -7.83 7.21
N THR A 114 4.15 -7.55 6.40
CA THR A 114 5.18 -6.56 6.69
C THR A 114 5.57 -5.78 5.43
N MET A 115 6.49 -4.83 5.55
CA MET A 115 7.08 -4.14 4.38
C MET A 115 7.96 -5.06 3.50
N GLU A 116 8.31 -6.25 3.98
CA GLU A 116 9.04 -7.25 3.20
C GLU A 116 8.09 -8.20 2.45
N THR A 117 6.78 -8.13 2.71
CA THR A 117 5.80 -8.91 1.97
C THR A 117 5.74 -8.43 0.51
N PRO A 118 5.72 -9.36 -0.47
CA PRO A 118 5.55 -9.01 -1.87
C PRO A 118 4.30 -8.16 -2.10
N GLY A 119 4.46 -7.04 -2.80
CA GLY A 119 3.44 -6.02 -3.04
C GLY A 119 3.68 -4.74 -2.23
N ALA A 120 4.31 -4.82 -1.05
CA ALA A 120 4.53 -3.64 -0.20
C ALA A 120 5.51 -2.66 -0.86
N LYS A 121 6.71 -3.12 -1.23
CA LYS A 121 7.74 -2.29 -1.90
C LYS A 121 7.28 -1.86 -3.30
N GLU A 122 6.60 -2.74 -4.01
CA GLU A 122 6.04 -2.47 -5.33
C GLU A 122 5.00 -1.35 -5.28
N SER A 123 4.11 -1.35 -4.27
CA SER A 123 3.13 -0.27 -4.10
C SER A 123 3.82 1.08 -3.84
N VAL A 124 4.92 1.09 -3.08
CA VAL A 124 5.74 2.30 -2.88
C VAL A 124 6.35 2.74 -4.21
N SER A 125 6.92 1.83 -4.99
CA SER A 125 7.44 2.14 -6.33
C SER A 125 6.35 2.70 -7.25
N CYS A 126 5.11 2.18 -7.18
CA CYS A 126 3.98 2.74 -7.93
C CYS A 126 3.74 4.21 -7.56
N VAL A 127 3.74 4.56 -6.27
CA VAL A 127 3.62 5.96 -5.82
C VAL A 127 4.77 6.79 -6.40
N LEU A 128 6.01 6.37 -6.19
CA LEU A 128 7.20 7.13 -6.58
C LEU A 128 7.28 7.36 -8.10
N ASN A 129 6.98 6.35 -8.91
CA ASN A 129 7.02 6.44 -10.37
C ASN A 129 5.88 7.30 -10.96
N ASN A 130 4.77 7.45 -10.23
CA ASN A 130 3.62 8.24 -10.67
C ASN A 130 3.52 9.61 -9.97
N ARG A 131 4.51 9.99 -9.17
CA ARG A 131 4.62 11.37 -8.65
C ARG A 131 4.83 12.34 -9.81
N ALA A 132 4.18 13.50 -9.73
CA ALA A 132 4.41 14.58 -10.68
C ALA A 132 5.90 14.97 -10.70
N GLY A 133 6.56 14.79 -11.85
CA GLY A 133 8.00 15.08 -12.03
C GLY A 133 8.93 13.86 -11.94
N ALA A 134 8.42 12.64 -11.77
CA ALA A 134 9.25 11.44 -11.89
C ALA A 134 9.81 11.31 -13.34
N PRO A 135 11.11 10.96 -13.53
CA PRO A 135 11.62 10.66 -14.85
C PRO A 135 10.84 9.48 -15.43
N LYS A 136 10.31 9.66 -16.63
CA LYS A 136 9.65 8.60 -17.41
C LYS A 136 10.67 7.68 -18.05
#